data_AF-A0AAD9WSR6-F1
#
_entry.id   AF-A0AAD9WSR6-F1
#
_cell.length_a   1.000
_cell.length_b   1.000
_cell.length_c   1.000
_cell.angle_alpha   90.00
_cell.angle_beta   90.00
_cell.angle_gamma   90.00
#
_symmetry.space_group_name_H-M   'P 1'
#
loop_
_entity.id
_entity.type
_entity.pdbx_description
1 polymer ?
#
loop_
_entity_poly.entity_id
_entity_poly.type
_entity_poly.pdbx_seq_one_letter_code
_entity_poly.pdbx_strand_id
1 'polypeptide(L)'
;VQKNKGKKTRLGEFDTGEKELKDRVCNSLTRWMYDVRILFNVVNCDSFKVFCEALGHYGLGIKPPSFYEVKVPLFEKEVENTSSAIKDHMETWVTHGCSIL
;
A
#
# COMPACT_ATOMS: atom_id res chain seq x y z
N VAL A 1 -41.83 -19.23 -4.26
CA VAL A 1 -40.93 -18.88 -3.13
C VAL A 1 -39.49 -19.18 -3.53
N GLN A 2 -38.82 -18.22 -4.16
CA GLN A 2 -37.40 -18.30 -4.45
C GLN A 2 -36.63 -17.98 -3.16
N LYS A 3 -35.92 -18.98 -2.61
CA LYS A 3 -35.07 -18.79 -1.43
C LYS A 3 -33.75 -18.17 -1.87
N ASN A 4 -33.64 -16.86 -1.70
CA ASN A 4 -32.37 -16.14 -1.76
C ASN A 4 -31.53 -16.56 -0.54
N LYS A 5 -30.57 -17.47 -0.71
CA LYS A 5 -29.61 -17.82 0.34
C LYS A 5 -28.45 -16.83 0.27
N GLY A 6 -28.41 -15.95 1.27
CA GLY A 6 -27.47 -14.86 1.37
C GLY A 6 -26.00 -15.26 1.25
N LYS A 7 -25.23 -14.31 0.70
CA LYS A 7 -23.78 -14.23 0.84
C LYS A 7 -23.43 -14.32 2.33
N LYS A 8 -22.84 -15.44 2.73
CA LYS A 8 -22.09 -15.54 3.97
C LYS A 8 -20.64 -15.22 3.64
N THR A 9 -20.23 -13.98 3.87
CA THR A 9 -18.82 -13.66 4.10
C THR A 9 -18.46 -14.33 5.43
N ARG A 10 -17.89 -15.54 5.37
CA ARG A 10 -17.28 -16.18 6.54
C ARG A 10 -15.85 -15.69 6.59
N LEU A 11 -15.52 -14.95 7.65
CA LEU A 11 -14.14 -14.80 8.10
C LEU A 11 -13.66 -16.24 8.36
N GLY A 12 -12.91 -16.80 7.42
CA GLY A 12 -12.48 -18.18 7.45
C GLY A 12 -11.61 -18.44 8.68
N GLU A 13 -11.79 -19.61 9.28
CA GLU A 13 -10.85 -20.16 10.25
C GLU A 13 -9.49 -20.25 9.55
N PHE A 14 -8.61 -19.27 9.77
CA PHE A 14 -7.23 -19.36 9.34
C PHE A 14 -6.61 -20.59 10.03
N ASP A 15 -5.98 -21.46 9.24
CA ASP A 15 -5.25 -22.61 9.80
C ASP A 15 -4.14 -22.10 10.73
N THR A 16 -3.71 -22.94 11.67
CA THR A 16 -2.66 -22.62 12.65
C THR A 16 -1.40 -22.09 11.94
N GLY A 17 -1.06 -22.67 10.78
CA GLY A 17 0.06 -22.22 9.95
C GLY A 17 -0.11 -20.82 9.33
N GLU A 18 -1.32 -20.44 8.90
CA GLU A 18 -1.56 -19.10 8.34
C GLU A 18 -1.50 -18.02 9.43
N LYS A 19 -1.98 -18.34 10.63
CA LYS A 19 -1.85 -17.46 11.79
C LYS A 19 -0.39 -17.23 12.17
N GLU A 20 0.41 -18.30 12.21
CA GLU A 20 1.84 -18.19 12.48
C GLU A 20 2.59 -17.35 11.44
N LEU A 21 2.26 -17.52 10.15
CA LEU A 21 2.85 -16.70 9.08
C LEU A 21 2.47 -15.23 9.24
N LYS A 22 1.20 -14.95 9.52
CA LYS A 22 0.72 -13.59 9.78
C LYS A 22 1.43 -12.96 10.97
N ASP A 23 1.57 -13.69 12.08
CA ASP A 23 2.24 -13.20 13.28
C ASP A 23 3.72 -12.91 13.02
N ARG A 24 4.42 -13.75 12.24
CA ARG A 24 5.82 -13.50 11.84
C ARG A 24 5.95 -12.24 11.00
N VAL A 25 5.06 -12.02 10.04
CA VAL A 25 5.06 -10.79 9.21
C VAL A 25 4.79 -9.57 10.07
N CYS A 26 3.77 -9.61 10.93
CA CYS A 26 3.42 -8.50 11.82
C CYS A 26 4.57 -8.16 12.78
N ASN A 27 5.18 -9.16 13.43
CA ASN A 27 6.31 -8.95 14.33
C ASN A 27 7.53 -8.34 13.60
N SER A 28 7.81 -8.80 12.39
CA SER A 28 8.91 -8.26 11.57
C SER A 28 8.65 -6.81 11.18
N LEU A 29 7.42 -6.49 10.78
CA LEU A 29 6.99 -5.12 10.46
C LEU A 29 7.12 -4.21 11.69
N THR A 30 6.59 -4.62 12.84
CA THR A 30 6.67 -3.84 14.09
C THR A 30 8.12 -3.58 14.50
N ARG A 31 9.00 -4.59 14.40
CA ARG A 31 10.41 -4.44 14.70
C ARG A 31 11.09 -3.43 13.77
N TRP A 32 10.85 -3.56 12.46
CA TRP A 32 11.39 -2.62 11.47
C TRP A 32 10.92 -1.19 11.75
N MET A 33 9.62 -0.97 11.96
CA MET A 33 9.06 0.35 12.28
C MET A 33 9.69 0.96 13.54
N TYR A 34 9.92 0.15 14.57
CA TYR A 34 10.60 0.59 15.79
C TYR A 34 12.04 1.04 15.52
N ASP A 35 12.79 0.27 14.72
CA ASP A 35 14.19 0.56 14.39
C ASP A 35 14.34 1.84 13.57
N VAL A 36 13.45 2.10 12.61
CA VAL A 36 13.49 3.30 11.75
C VAL A 36 12.63 4.48 12.25
N ARG A 37 12.02 4.37 13.43
CA ARG A 37 11.18 5.41 14.06
C ARG A 37 10.01 5.89 13.18
N ILE A 38 9.41 4.98 12.42
CA ILE A 38 8.22 5.29 11.61
C ILE A 38 6.98 5.34 12.51
N LEU A 39 6.09 6.32 12.27
CA LEU A 39 4.81 6.42 12.97
C LEU A 39 3.89 5.24 12.63
N PHE A 40 3.16 4.74 13.62
CA PHE A 40 2.22 3.63 13.45
C PHE A 40 1.09 3.92 12.46
N ASN A 41 0.79 5.20 12.20
CA ASN A 41 -0.27 5.58 11.27
C ASN A 41 -0.02 5.14 9.82
N VAL A 42 1.21 4.76 9.45
CA VAL A 42 1.54 4.27 8.10
C VAL A 42 0.67 3.08 7.68
N VAL A 43 0.24 2.23 8.62
CA VAL A 43 -0.58 1.04 8.32
C VAL A 43 -1.99 1.41 7.83
N ASN A 44 -2.43 2.65 8.06
CA ASN A 44 -3.71 3.16 7.61
C ASN A 44 -3.63 3.78 6.21
N CYS A 45 -2.44 4.04 5.68
CA CYS A 45 -2.25 4.60 4.36
C CYS A 45 -2.64 3.58 3.28
N ASP A 46 -3.45 3.99 2.30
CA ASP A 46 -3.86 3.08 1.22
C ASP A 46 -2.66 2.63 0.36
N SER A 47 -1.66 3.50 0.19
CA SER A 47 -0.39 3.14 -0.47
C SER A 47 0.34 1.97 0.24
N PHE A 48 0.25 1.88 1.57
CA PHE A 48 0.83 0.75 2.32
C PHE A 48 0.08 -0.56 2.08
N LYS A 49 -1.26 -0.50 1.91
CA LYS A 49 -2.07 -1.68 1.56
C LYS A 49 -1.69 -2.20 0.17
N VAL A 50 -1.60 -1.29 -0.81
CA VAL A 50 -1.17 -1.61 -2.18
C VAL A 50 0.25 -2.20 -2.18
N PHE A 51 1.16 -1.65 -1.38
CA PHE A 51 2.51 -2.19 -1.23
C PHE A 51 2.52 -3.62 -0.66
N CYS A 52 1.75 -3.89 0.40
CA CYS A 52 1.62 -5.22 0.98
C CYS A 52 1.05 -6.24 -0.02
N GLU A 53 0.06 -5.84 -0.81
CA GLU A 53 -0.53 -6.69 -1.84
C GLU A 53 0.49 -7.01 -2.94
N ALA A 54 1.23 -6.01 -3.43
CA ALA A 54 2.28 -6.21 -4.43
C ALA A 54 3.39 -7.16 -3.92
N LEU A 55 3.80 -7.03 -2.65
CA LEU A 55 4.73 -7.96 -2.02
C LEU A 55 4.18 -9.40 -1.96
N GLY A 56 2.91 -9.54 -1.58
CA GLY A 56 2.23 -10.83 -1.53
C GLY A 56 2.15 -11.52 -2.89
N HIS A 57 1.83 -10.77 -3.95
CA HIS A 57 1.79 -11.28 -5.33
C HIS A 57 3.17 -11.64 -5.87
N TYR A 58 4.22 -10.89 -5.51
CA TYR A 58 5.59 -11.25 -5.89
C TYR A 58 6.04 -12.55 -5.22
N GLY A 59 5.72 -12.71 -3.94
CA GLY A 59 6.08 -13.88 -3.14
C GLY A 59 7.51 -13.85 -2.61
N LEU A 60 8.06 -15.04 -2.32
CA LEU A 60 9.40 -15.18 -1.76
C LEU A 60 10.47 -14.80 -2.79
N GLY A 61 11.51 -14.11 -2.34
CA GLY A 61 12.69 -13.79 -3.16
C GLY A 61 12.78 -12.35 -3.65
N ILE A 62 11.86 -11.47 -3.22
CA ILE A 62 12.04 -10.04 -3.48
C ILE A 62 13.32 -9.57 -2.80
N LYS A 63 14.24 -9.03 -3.59
CA LYS A 63 15.40 -8.32 -3.06
C LYS A 63 14.96 -6.91 -2.72
N PRO A 64 15.18 -6.43 -1.48
CA PRO A 64 14.94 -5.04 -1.16
C PRO A 64 15.69 -4.14 -2.16
N PRO A 65 15.05 -3.08 -2.67
CA PRO A 65 15.71 -2.16 -3.57
C PRO A 65 16.88 -1.49 -2.82
N SER A 66 17.95 -1.20 -3.55
CA SER A 66 19.08 -0.44 -3.01
C SER A 66 18.68 1.00 -2.74
N PHE A 67 19.46 1.68 -1.89
CA PHE A 67 19.25 3.10 -1.59
C PHE A 67 19.25 3.96 -2.86
N TYR A 68 20.13 3.67 -3.83
CA TYR A 68 20.22 4.41 -5.08
C TYR A 68 19.01 4.21 -5.97
N GLU A 69 18.51 2.97 -6.09
CA GLU A 69 17.30 2.67 -6.85
C GLU A 69 16.08 3.38 -6.26
N VAL A 70 15.93 3.38 -4.94
CA VAL A 70 14.84 4.11 -4.28
C VAL A 70 14.97 5.61 -4.50
N LYS A 71 16.14 6.17 -4.22
CA LYS A 71 16.35 7.62 -4.17
C LYS A 71 16.19 8.30 -5.53
N VAL A 72 16.67 7.66 -6.61
CA VAL A 72 16.74 8.31 -7.93
C VAL A 72 15.59 7.81 -8.80
N PRO A 73 15.66 6.63 -9.46
CA PRO A 73 14.67 6.28 -10.48
C PRO A 73 13.28 6.03 -9.92
N LEU A 74 13.15 5.40 -8.75
CA LEU A 74 11.82 5.08 -8.19
C LEU A 74 11.13 6.34 -7.65
N PHE A 75 11.89 7.24 -7.01
CA PHE A 75 11.34 8.49 -6.51
C PHE A 75 10.96 9.45 -7.64
N GLU A 76 11.82 9.60 -8.66
CA GLU A 76 11.52 10.40 -9.85
C GLU A 76 10.26 9.91 -10.57
N LYS A 77 10.12 8.59 -10.72
CA LYS A 77 8.91 7.99 -11.31
C LYS A 77 7.64 8.34 -10.51
N GLU A 78 7.72 8.36 -9.19
CA GLU A 78 6.55 8.72 -8.37
C GLU A 78 6.20 10.21 -8.46
N VAL A 79 7.21 11.07 -8.62
CA VAL A 79 7.00 12.50 -8.93
C VAL A 79 6.28 12.66 -10.26
N GLU A 80 6.72 11.95 -11.30
CA GLU A 80 6.07 11.97 -12.62
C GLU A 80 4.63 11.45 -12.56
N ASN A 81 4.40 10.33 -11.88
CA ASN A 81 3.06 9.78 -11.66
C ASN A 81 2.14 10.83 -11.01
N THR A 82 2.61 11.47 -9.94
CA THR A 82 1.85 12.50 -9.22
C THR A 82 1.57 13.70 -10.12
N SER A 83 2.59 14.19 -10.85
CA SER A 83 2.44 15.30 -11.79
C SER A 83 1.44 14.98 -12.89
N SER A 84 1.40 13.74 -13.37
CA SER A 84 0.43 13.31 -14.38
C SER A 84 -0.99 13.27 -13.83
N ALA A 85 -1.16 12.81 -12.58
CA ALA A 85 -2.47 12.70 -11.93
C ALA A 85 -3.11 14.06 -11.65
N ILE A 86 -2.31 15.10 -11.39
CA ILE A 86 -2.80 16.45 -11.11
C ILE A 86 -2.87 17.34 -12.36
N LYS A 87 -2.43 16.86 -13.52
CA LYS A 87 -2.30 17.67 -14.75
C LYS A 87 -3.62 18.28 -15.18
N ASP A 88 -4.69 17.48 -15.25
CA ASP A 88 -6.02 17.95 -15.65
C ASP A 88 -6.57 19.01 -14.68
N HIS A 89 -6.27 18.85 -13.39
CA HIS A 89 -6.61 19.83 -12.36
C HIS A 89 -5.83 21.14 -12.57
N MET A 90 -4.53 21.07 -12.87
CA MET A 90 -3.71 22.25 -13.15
C MET A 90 -4.17 23.00 -14.41
N GLU A 91 -4.51 22.29 -15.48
CA GLU A 91 -5.06 22.90 -16.71
C GLU A 91 -6.40 23.62 -16.43
N THR A 92 -7.23 23.01 -15.60
CA THR A 92 -8.49 23.62 -15.15
C THR A 92 -8.24 24.87 -14.29
N TRP A 93 -7.25 24.85 -13.41
CA TRP A 93 -6.87 26.02 -12.58
C TRP A 93 -6.38 27.19 -13.41
N VAL A 94 -5.50 26.96 -14.40
CA VAL A 94 -5.01 28.02 -15.30
C VAL A 94 -6.16 28.70 -16.03
N THR A 95 -7.19 27.93 -16.39
CA THR A 95 -8.33 28.43 -17.16
C THR A 95 -9.37 29.14 -16.29
N HIS A 96 -9.66 28.65 -15.08
CA HIS A 96 -10.81 29.08 -14.28
C HIS A 96 -10.44 29.77 -12.96
N GLY A 97 -9.16 29.78 -12.56
CA GLY A 97 -8.70 30.42 -11.33
C GLY A 97 -9.08 29.67 -10.03
N CYS A 98 -9.32 28.36 -10.08
CA CYS A 98 -9.60 27.56 -8.89
C CYS A 98 -8.34 27.37 -8.02
N SER A 99 -8.52 27.45 -6.70
CA SER A 99 -7.48 27.18 -5.70
C SER A 99 -7.78 25.88 -4.93
N ILE A 100 -6.74 25.11 -4.56
CA ILE A 100 -6.89 24.01 -3.58
C ILE A 100 -7.13 24.65 -2.21
N LEU A 101 -8.23 24.26 -1.55
CA LEU A 101 -8.51 24.56 -0.14
C LEU A 101 -8.33 23.30 0.70
#